data_AF-A0A9D2LW18-F1
#
_entry.id   AF-A0A9D2LW18-F1
#
_cell.length_a   1.000
_cell.length_b   1.000
_cell.length_c   1.000
_cell.angle_alpha   90.00
_cell.angle_beta   90.00
_cell.angle_gamma   90.00
#
_symmetry.space_group_name_H-M   'P 1'
#
loop_
_entity.id
_entity.type
_entity.pdbx_description
1 polymer ?
#
loop_
_entity_poly.entity_id
_entity_poly.type
_entity_poly.pdbx_seq_one_letter_code
_entity_poly.pdbx_strand_id
1 'polypeptide(L)'
;MTRRPVCLACLLLMAAIVLADWMGFPLIRGNPLPDSVREWISRHPEAVVCGETVRCARTEFSQSVYLKNAYLIYKSEKVSIENVRVFLKEDSEVPVGTLLLVSGTLERVGAPRNPGEFDSRQYYAAERIYYFMKDGKIEKRSRAYSGWGQFLAEIRQKGADILEAAAGEEAPVFAAMALGEKSNLEEETKIRYQMAGIIHILAINSTKINYVFCVDTACKSL
;
A
#
# COMPACT_ATOMS: atom_id res chain seq x y z
N MET A 1 4.60 -43.54 -9.88
CA MET A 1 4.11 -42.14 -9.77
C MET A 1 5.27 -41.20 -9.40
N THR A 2 6.30 -41.07 -10.24
CA THR A 2 7.58 -40.42 -9.87
C THR A 2 8.07 -39.44 -10.94
N ARG A 3 7.18 -38.58 -11.47
CA ARG A 3 7.56 -37.67 -12.59
C ARG A 3 7.44 -36.17 -12.30
N ARG A 4 7.14 -35.74 -11.06
CA ARG A 4 7.06 -34.29 -10.73
C ARG A 4 7.56 -33.99 -9.31
N PRO A 5 8.86 -34.22 -9.01
CA PRO A 5 9.41 -33.94 -7.67
C PRO A 5 9.23 -32.48 -7.26
N VAL A 6 9.23 -31.55 -8.23
CA VAL A 6 9.01 -30.12 -8.00
C VAL A 6 7.56 -29.81 -7.57
N CYS A 7 6.55 -30.48 -8.15
CA CYS A 7 5.16 -30.30 -7.68
C CYS A 7 4.99 -30.74 -6.22
N LEU A 8 5.61 -31.86 -5.85
CA LEU A 8 5.55 -32.38 -4.49
C LEU A 8 6.22 -31.43 -3.49
N ALA A 9 7.38 -30.87 -3.86
CA ALA A 9 8.05 -29.85 -3.05
C ALA A 9 7.19 -28.58 -2.90
N CYS A 10 6.55 -28.10 -3.98
CA CYS A 10 5.64 -26.96 -3.90
C CYS A 10 4.41 -27.24 -3.02
N LEU A 11 3.82 -28.43 -3.10
CA LEU A 11 2.69 -28.81 -2.25
C LEU A 11 3.08 -28.90 -0.78
N LEU A 12 4.26 -29.44 -0.47
CA LEU A 12 4.80 -29.48 0.90
C LEU A 12 5.08 -28.07 1.43
N LEU A 13 5.63 -27.18 0.60
CA LEU A 13 5.87 -25.79 0.97
C LEU A 13 4.56 -25.03 1.22
N MET A 14 3.55 -25.18 0.36
CA MET A 14 2.22 -24.61 0.57
C MET A 14 1.57 -25.13 1.86
N ALA A 15 1.67 -26.45 2.13
CA ALA A 15 1.17 -27.04 3.37
C ALA A 15 1.91 -26.49 4.60
N ALA A 16 3.23 -26.31 4.53
CA ALA A 16 4.03 -25.74 5.62
C ALA A 16 3.64 -24.28 5.91
N ILE A 17 3.41 -23.46 4.88
CA ILE A 17 2.97 -22.07 5.04
C ILE A 17 1.57 -22.03 5.70
N VAL A 18 0.64 -22.89 5.27
CA VAL A 18 -0.70 -22.99 5.87
C VAL A 18 -0.64 -23.44 7.33
N LEU A 19 0.22 -24.42 7.65
CA LEU A 19 0.41 -24.89 9.02
C LEU A 19 1.01 -23.79 9.92
N ALA A 20 1.96 -23.01 9.41
CA ALA A 20 2.53 -21.87 10.14
C ALA A 20 1.49 -20.78 10.41
N ASP A 21 0.60 -20.49 9.45
CA ASP A 21 -0.54 -19.59 9.63
C ASP A 21 -1.51 -20.11 10.71
N TRP A 22 -1.76 -21.43 10.74
CA TRP A 22 -2.60 -22.07 11.76
C TRP A 22 -1.95 -22.08 13.15
N MET A 23 -0.61 -22.18 13.21
CA MET A 23 0.18 -22.04 14.44
C MET A 23 0.31 -20.59 14.92
N GLY A 24 -0.33 -19.64 14.24
CA GLY A 24 -0.37 -18.23 14.66
C GLY A 24 0.80 -17.39 14.18
N PHE A 25 1.62 -17.88 13.25
CA PHE A 25 2.59 -17.05 12.52
C PHE A 25 1.90 -16.53 11.25
N PRO A 26 1.53 -15.25 11.18
CA PRO A 26 0.78 -14.67 10.06
C PRO A 26 1.64 -14.59 8.79
N LEU A 27 1.87 -15.73 8.13
CA LEU A 27 2.60 -15.82 6.86
C LEU A 27 1.66 -15.55 5.67
N ILE A 28 0.37 -15.85 5.80
CA ILE A 28 -0.64 -15.66 4.75
C ILE A 28 -1.66 -14.60 5.17
N ARG A 29 -2.16 -14.71 6.40
CA ARG A 29 -3.13 -13.77 6.97
C ARG A 29 -2.33 -12.73 7.75
N GLY A 30 -2.13 -11.53 7.22
CA GLY A 30 -1.35 -10.53 7.96
C GLY A 30 -1.96 -10.14 9.31
N ASN A 31 -1.24 -9.33 10.06
CA ASN A 31 -1.46 -9.08 11.49
C ASN A 31 -2.93 -8.70 11.80
N PRO A 32 -3.74 -9.60 12.40
CA PRO A 32 -5.10 -9.26 12.77
C PRO A 32 -5.03 -8.32 13.98
N LEU A 33 -5.49 -7.07 13.82
CA LEU A 33 -5.71 -6.19 14.97
C LEU A 33 -6.47 -6.95 16.07
N PRO A 34 -6.15 -6.72 17.36
CA PRO A 34 -6.86 -7.34 18.47
C PRO A 34 -8.37 -7.19 18.29
N ASP A 35 -9.13 -8.24 18.62
CA ASP A 35 -10.58 -8.24 18.37
C ASP A 35 -11.29 -7.10 19.11
N SER A 36 -10.79 -6.70 20.29
CA SER A 36 -11.25 -5.52 21.03
C SER A 36 -11.13 -4.22 20.24
N VAL A 37 -10.02 -4.04 19.51
CA VAL A 37 -9.76 -2.85 18.68
C VAL A 37 -10.65 -2.88 17.44
N ARG A 38 -10.83 -4.07 16.83
CA ARG A 38 -11.71 -4.24 15.66
C ARG A 38 -13.17 -3.95 16.00
N GLU A 39 -13.65 -4.45 17.13
CA GLU A 39 -15.00 -4.21 17.62
C GLU A 39 -15.19 -2.74 17.99
N TRP A 40 -14.17 -2.09 18.56
CA TRP A 40 -14.22 -0.66 18.82
C TRP A 40 -14.31 0.17 17.54
N ILE A 41 -13.46 -0.10 16.53
CA ILE A 41 -13.51 0.59 15.22
C ILE A 41 -14.90 0.42 14.58
N SER A 42 -15.51 -0.76 14.75
CA SER A 42 -16.85 -1.03 14.21
C SER A 42 -17.95 -0.25 14.93
N ARG A 43 -17.79 0.06 16.23
CA ARG A 43 -18.74 0.83 17.04
C ARG A 43 -18.51 2.34 16.96
N HIS A 44 -17.26 2.76 16.81
CA HIS A 44 -16.82 4.15 16.74
C HIS A 44 -15.89 4.29 15.53
N PRO A 45 -16.43 4.62 14.35
CA PRO A 45 -15.62 4.67 13.15
C PRO A 45 -14.74 5.93 13.13
N GLU A 46 -15.05 6.95 13.94
CA GLU A 46 -14.18 8.11 14.12
C GLU A 46 -12.94 7.73 14.92
N ALA A 47 -11.78 7.89 14.29
CA ALA A 47 -10.50 7.45 14.80
C ALA A 47 -9.40 8.45 14.48
N VAL A 48 -8.39 8.50 15.34
CA VAL A 48 -7.17 9.29 15.12
C VAL A 48 -6.00 8.35 14.90
N VAL A 49 -5.41 8.44 13.70
CA VAL A 49 -4.28 7.61 13.27
C VAL A 49 -3.07 8.50 13.08
N CYS A 50 -1.92 8.01 13.53
CA CYS A 50 -0.64 8.64 13.26
C CYS A 50 0.26 7.69 12.48
N GLY A 51 1.04 8.21 11.53
CA GLY A 51 1.97 7.38 10.77
C GLY A 51 2.90 8.22 9.90
N GLU A 52 3.85 7.54 9.25
CA GLU A 52 4.82 8.17 8.36
C GLU A 52 4.33 8.12 6.91
N THR A 53 4.31 9.27 6.24
CA THR A 53 3.93 9.40 4.83
C THR A 53 4.95 8.68 3.94
N VAL A 54 4.52 7.72 3.13
CA VAL A 54 5.40 7.06 2.15
C VAL A 54 5.07 7.44 0.73
N ARG A 55 3.79 7.63 0.45
CA ARG A 55 3.32 7.99 -0.88
C ARG A 55 2.09 8.86 -0.77
N CYS A 56 2.01 9.86 -1.63
CA CYS A 56 0.80 10.62 -1.90
C CYS A 56 0.37 10.27 -3.32
N ALA A 57 -0.90 9.91 -3.50
CA ALA A 57 -1.49 9.65 -4.80
C ALA A 57 -2.68 10.60 -4.97
N ARG A 58 -2.65 11.40 -6.04
CA ARG A 58 -3.69 12.37 -6.35
C ARG A 58 -4.54 11.85 -7.51
N THR A 59 -5.84 11.90 -7.35
CA THR A 59 -6.82 11.70 -8.42
C THR A 59 -7.56 13.02 -8.66
N GLU A 60 -8.32 13.13 -9.74
CA GLU A 60 -9.08 14.35 -10.07
C GLU A 60 -10.05 14.78 -8.95
N PHE A 61 -10.58 13.82 -8.19
CA PHE A 61 -11.61 14.06 -7.18
C PHE A 61 -11.12 13.94 -5.74
N SER A 62 -9.96 13.32 -5.51
CA SER A 62 -9.47 13.06 -4.15
C SER A 62 -7.96 12.87 -4.07
N GLN A 63 -7.38 13.32 -2.97
CA GLN A 63 -6.01 12.99 -2.61
C GLN A 63 -5.99 11.86 -1.59
N SER A 64 -5.13 10.85 -1.82
CA SER A 64 -4.91 9.76 -0.89
C SER A 64 -3.46 9.66 -0.44
N VAL A 65 -3.25 9.47 0.86
CA VAL A 65 -1.95 9.36 1.51
C VAL A 65 -1.77 7.96 2.08
N TYR A 66 -0.62 7.37 1.81
CA TYR A 66 -0.23 6.06 2.32
C TYR A 66 0.68 6.24 3.52
N LEU A 67 0.20 5.82 4.68
CA LEU A 67 0.92 5.85 5.95
C LEU A 67 1.52 4.48 6.25
N LYS A 68 2.81 4.44 6.64
CA LYS A 68 3.48 3.27 7.19
C LYS A 68 3.69 3.39 8.70
N ASN A 69 3.88 2.24 9.35
CA ASN A 69 4.11 2.11 10.79
C ASN A 69 3.07 2.92 11.59
N ALA A 70 1.81 2.81 11.16
CA ALA A 70 0.79 3.65 11.73
C ALA A 70 0.45 3.16 13.15
N TYR A 71 -0.10 4.04 13.97
CA TYR A 71 -0.68 3.69 15.25
C TYR A 71 -2.00 4.42 15.45
N LEU A 72 -2.95 3.67 15.99
CA LEU A 72 -4.24 4.17 16.43
C LEU A 72 -4.11 4.63 17.89
N ILE A 73 -4.69 5.79 18.19
CA ILE A 73 -4.81 6.26 19.58
C ILE A 73 -6.17 5.80 20.11
N TYR A 74 -6.17 4.83 21.03
CA TYR A 74 -7.37 4.26 21.64
C TYR A 74 -7.29 4.36 23.17
N LYS A 75 -8.23 5.06 23.82
CA LYS A 75 -8.25 5.23 25.30
C LYS A 75 -6.89 5.63 25.91
N SER A 76 -6.16 6.53 25.24
CA SER A 76 -4.80 6.95 25.62
C SER A 76 -3.69 5.90 25.47
N GLU A 77 -4.00 4.72 24.93
CA GLU A 77 -3.03 3.72 24.49
C GLU A 77 -2.74 3.85 22.99
N LYS A 78 -1.50 3.52 22.62
CA LYS A 78 -1.07 3.47 21.22
C LYS A 78 -1.12 2.02 20.75
N VAL A 79 -2.04 1.74 19.83
CA VAL A 79 -2.13 0.43 19.20
C VAL A 79 -1.43 0.52 17.85
N SER A 80 -0.35 -0.24 17.67
CA SER A 80 0.31 -0.32 16.37
C SER A 80 -0.63 -0.99 15.37
N ILE A 81 -0.77 -0.34 14.22
CA ILE A 81 -1.48 -0.84 13.07
C ILE A 81 -0.48 -0.91 11.90
N GLU A 82 -0.75 -1.74 10.90
CA GLU A 82 0.10 -1.86 9.71
C GLU A 82 -0.05 -0.61 8.82
N ASN A 83 0.02 -0.76 7.50
CA ASN A 83 -0.12 0.37 6.60
C ASN A 83 -1.60 0.80 6.51
N VAL A 84 -1.84 2.10 6.41
CA VAL A 84 -3.18 2.68 6.27
C VAL A 84 -3.20 3.60 5.07
N ARG A 85 -4.24 3.48 4.24
CA ARG A 85 -4.52 4.45 3.19
C ARG A 85 -5.55 5.46 3.69
N VAL A 86 -5.22 6.73 3.61
CA VAL A 86 -6.03 7.84 4.08
C VAL A 86 -6.50 8.65 2.89
N PHE A 87 -7.81 8.83 2.73
CA PHE A 87 -8.41 9.74 1.77
C PHE A 87 -8.62 11.09 2.45
N LEU A 88 -7.90 12.12 1.99
CA LEU A 88 -7.98 13.46 2.56
C LEU A 88 -9.23 14.16 2.06
N LYS A 89 -9.86 14.94 2.95
CA LYS A 89 -11.02 15.77 2.60
C LYS A 89 -10.61 17.02 1.80
N GLU A 90 -9.45 17.57 2.12
CA GLU A 90 -8.89 18.75 1.47
C GLU A 90 -7.51 18.43 0.93
N ASP A 91 -7.23 18.88 -0.29
CA ASP A 91 -5.92 18.68 -0.92
C ASP A 91 -4.86 19.47 -0.15
N SER A 92 -3.78 18.77 0.22
CA SER A 92 -2.67 19.34 0.97
C SER A 92 -1.35 18.74 0.50
N GLU A 93 -0.34 19.58 0.28
CA GLU A 93 1.00 19.11 -0.02
C GLU A 93 1.66 18.51 1.23
N VAL A 94 1.80 17.20 1.21
CA VAL A 94 2.45 16.43 2.27
C VAL A 94 3.73 15.79 1.72
N PRO A 95 4.92 16.23 2.18
CA PRO A 95 6.18 15.62 1.78
C PRO A 95 6.32 14.17 2.26
N VAL A 96 7.09 13.39 1.52
CA VAL A 96 7.41 12.00 1.88
C VAL A 96 8.31 11.96 3.12
N GLY A 97 8.07 10.99 4.01
CA GLY A 97 8.76 10.82 5.29
C GLY A 97 8.22 11.71 6.42
N THR A 98 7.14 12.45 6.19
CA THR A 98 6.52 13.30 7.23
C THR A 98 5.71 12.44 8.20
N LEU A 99 5.83 12.69 9.50
CA LEU A 99 4.91 12.09 10.48
C LEU A 99 3.62 12.91 10.55
N LEU A 100 2.50 12.28 10.20
CA LEU A 100 1.17 12.89 10.18
C LEU A 100 0.29 12.34 11.30
N LEU A 101 -0.51 13.21 11.91
CA LEU A 101 -1.63 12.86 12.76
C LEU A 101 -2.91 13.23 12.02
N VAL A 102 -3.73 12.24 11.70
CA VAL A 102 -4.96 12.42 10.91
C VAL A 102 -6.16 11.90 11.68
N SER A 103 -7.22 12.70 11.73
CA SER A 103 -8.54 12.33 12.25
C SER A 103 -9.48 12.00 11.09
N GLY A 104 -10.30 10.96 11.21
CA GLY A 104 -11.23 10.59 10.15
C GLY A 104 -12.00 9.31 10.47
N THR A 105 -12.73 8.81 9.48
CA THR A 105 -13.55 7.61 9.59
C THR A 105 -12.77 6.39 9.14
N LEU A 106 -12.36 5.53 10.07
CA LEU A 106 -11.58 4.32 9.78
C LEU A 106 -12.51 3.14 9.48
N GLU A 107 -12.39 2.61 8.26
CA GLU A 107 -13.15 1.47 7.77
C GLU A 107 -12.23 0.34 7.35
N ARG A 108 -12.68 -0.91 7.50
CA ARG A 108 -11.95 -2.06 6.98
C ARG A 108 -12.10 -2.14 5.46
N VAL A 109 -11.05 -2.54 4.75
CA VAL A 109 -11.13 -2.82 3.31
C VAL A 109 -12.21 -3.86 3.05
N GLY A 110 -13.17 -3.51 2.18
CA GLY A 110 -14.32 -4.34 1.86
C GLY A 110 -13.94 -5.62 1.14
N ALA A 111 -14.68 -6.69 1.39
CA ALA A 111 -14.59 -7.92 0.59
C ALA A 111 -15.31 -7.73 -0.75
N PRO A 112 -14.91 -8.46 -1.81
CA PRO A 112 -15.65 -8.48 -3.07
C PRO A 112 -17.12 -8.85 -2.81
N ARG A 113 -18.04 -8.10 -3.43
CA ARG A 113 -19.49 -8.27 -3.24
C ARG A 113 -20.07 -9.22 -4.29
N ASN A 114 -19.49 -9.24 -5.49
CA ASN A 114 -19.93 -10.09 -6.58
C ASN A 114 -18.90 -11.20 -6.89
N PRO A 115 -19.36 -12.42 -7.23
CA PRO A 115 -18.48 -13.47 -7.73
C PRO A 115 -17.86 -13.03 -9.07
N GLY A 116 -16.53 -12.97 -9.13
CA GLY A 116 -15.77 -12.48 -10.29
C GLY A 116 -15.32 -11.01 -10.21
N GLU A 117 -15.74 -10.29 -9.16
CA GLU A 117 -15.22 -8.95 -8.86
C GLU A 117 -13.77 -9.02 -8.36
N PHE A 118 -13.01 -7.95 -8.58
CA PHE A 118 -11.65 -7.84 -8.09
C PHE A 118 -11.59 -7.98 -6.57
N ASP A 119 -10.73 -8.88 -6.08
CA ASP A 119 -10.50 -9.05 -4.64
C ASP A 119 -9.59 -7.96 -4.10
N SER A 120 -10.16 -6.76 -3.91
CA SER A 120 -9.49 -5.61 -3.35
C SER A 120 -8.90 -5.90 -1.96
N ARG A 121 -9.58 -6.72 -1.16
CA ARG A 121 -9.11 -7.12 0.17
C ARG A 121 -7.80 -7.90 0.10
N GLN A 122 -7.68 -8.87 -0.80
CA GLN A 122 -6.43 -9.61 -0.99
C GLN A 122 -5.32 -8.73 -1.57
N TYR A 123 -5.65 -7.88 -2.55
CA TYR A 123 -4.69 -6.96 -3.15
C TYR A 123 -4.05 -6.02 -2.11
N TYR A 124 -4.88 -5.33 -1.32
CA TYR A 124 -4.39 -4.40 -0.30
C TYR A 124 -3.75 -5.13 0.89
N ALA A 125 -4.21 -6.34 1.23
CA ALA A 125 -3.54 -7.17 2.24
C ALA A 125 -2.10 -7.52 1.84
N ALA A 126 -1.81 -7.74 0.55
CA ALA A 126 -0.45 -7.94 0.05
C ALA A 126 0.43 -6.68 0.22
N GLU A 127 -0.16 -5.48 0.15
CA GLU A 127 0.51 -4.20 0.50
C GLU A 127 0.54 -3.92 2.01
N ARG A 128 0.05 -4.85 2.84
CA ARG A 128 -0.18 -4.71 4.30
C ARG A 128 -1.14 -3.59 4.67
N ILE A 129 -2.08 -3.27 3.80
CA ILE A 129 -3.13 -2.28 4.03
C ILE A 129 -4.45 -3.01 4.30
N TYR A 130 -4.93 -2.90 5.54
CA TYR A 130 -6.17 -3.57 5.99
C TYR A 130 -7.33 -2.61 6.25
N TYR A 131 -7.01 -1.33 6.42
CA TYR A 131 -7.95 -0.27 6.77
C TYR A 131 -7.76 0.95 5.89
N PHE A 132 -8.88 1.58 5.54
CA PHE A 132 -8.94 2.85 4.87
C PHE A 132 -9.53 3.89 5.81
N MET A 133 -8.93 5.07 5.83
CA MET A 133 -9.50 6.22 6.53
C MET A 133 -10.16 7.13 5.49
N LYS A 134 -11.46 7.36 5.63
CA LYS A 134 -12.22 8.33 4.84
C LYS A 134 -12.28 9.67 5.56
N ASP A 135 -12.47 10.74 4.79
CA ASP A 135 -12.62 12.11 5.28
C ASP A 135 -11.50 12.54 6.24
N GLY A 136 -10.27 12.13 5.92
CA GLY A 136 -9.09 12.40 6.72
C GLY A 136 -8.78 13.90 6.79
N LYS A 137 -8.72 14.43 8.01
CA LYS A 137 -8.28 15.79 8.32
C LYS A 137 -6.93 15.75 9.04
N ILE A 138 -5.97 16.50 8.53
CA ILE A 138 -4.62 16.57 9.11
C ILE A 138 -4.66 17.49 10.33
N GLU A 139 -4.50 16.90 11.52
CA GLU A 139 -4.47 17.64 12.80
C GLU A 139 -3.08 18.22 13.07
N LYS A 140 -2.04 17.40 12.86
CA LYS A 140 -0.64 17.77 13.12
C LYS A 140 0.28 17.17 12.07
N ARG A 141 1.33 17.92 11.75
CA ARG A 141 2.42 17.49 10.88
C ARG A 141 3.77 17.75 11.56
N SER A 142 4.67 16.78 11.48
CA SER A 142 6.06 16.98 11.87
C SER A 142 6.80 17.85 10.85
N ARG A 143 7.90 18.50 11.28
CA ARG A 143 8.84 19.20 10.40
C ARG A 143 9.89 18.27 9.79
N ALA A 144 10.06 17.07 10.35
CA ALA A 144 10.96 16.07 9.79
C ALA A 144 10.33 15.44 8.55
N TYR A 145 11.07 15.43 7.44
CA TYR A 145 10.73 14.75 6.19
C TYR A 145 11.98 14.08 5.62
N SER A 146 11.80 13.09 4.74
CA SER A 146 12.92 12.41 4.10
C SER A 146 13.36 13.18 2.87
N GLY A 147 14.48 13.92 2.95
CA GLY A 147 15.00 14.70 1.81
C GLY A 147 15.31 13.85 0.58
N TRP A 148 15.95 12.68 0.79
CA TRP A 148 16.20 11.71 -0.28
C TRP A 148 14.91 11.11 -0.85
N GLY A 149 13.95 10.76 0.01
CA GLY A 149 12.65 10.25 -0.42
C GLY A 149 11.88 11.27 -1.26
N GLN A 150 11.90 12.53 -0.84
CA GLN A 150 11.29 13.65 -1.55
C GLN A 150 11.95 13.90 -2.90
N PHE A 151 13.28 13.93 -2.95
CA PHE A 151 14.04 14.07 -4.20
C PHE A 151 13.73 12.98 -5.22
N LEU A 152 13.67 11.71 -4.78
CA LEU A 152 13.29 10.59 -5.64
C LEU A 152 11.83 10.67 -6.10
N ALA A 153 10.93 11.16 -5.25
CA ALA A 153 9.55 11.41 -5.63
C ALA A 153 9.45 12.51 -6.69
N GLU A 154 10.23 13.59 -6.58
CA GLU A 154 10.28 14.67 -7.58
C GLU A 154 10.83 14.21 -8.92
N ILE A 155 11.90 13.39 -8.93
CA ILE A 155 12.42 12.79 -10.16
C ILE A 155 11.35 11.92 -10.83
N ARG A 156 10.66 11.11 -10.03
CA ARG A 156 9.59 10.24 -10.55
C ARG A 156 8.47 11.07 -11.17
N GLN A 157 8.04 12.13 -10.49
CA GLN A 157 7.00 13.02 -10.99
C GLN A 157 7.40 13.68 -12.30
N LYS A 158 8.61 14.24 -12.38
CA LYS A 158 9.12 14.81 -13.64
C LYS A 158 9.16 13.79 -14.77
N GLY A 159 9.55 12.55 -14.47
CA GLY A 159 9.51 11.45 -15.44
C GLY A 159 8.09 11.14 -15.90
N ALA A 160 7.13 11.16 -14.99
CA ALA A 160 5.71 10.92 -15.30
C ALA A 160 5.16 12.03 -16.20
N ASP A 161 5.46 13.30 -15.88
CA ASP A 161 5.01 14.45 -16.67
C ASP A 161 5.59 14.41 -18.11
N ILE A 162 6.84 13.98 -18.28
CA ILE A 162 7.46 13.78 -19.60
C ILE A 162 6.75 12.66 -20.37
N LEU A 163 6.43 11.54 -19.71
CA LEU A 163 5.72 10.42 -20.32
C LEU A 163 4.28 10.80 -20.69
N GLU A 164 3.62 11.59 -19.87
CA GLU A 164 2.28 12.12 -20.15
C GLU A 164 2.31 13.02 -21.39
N ALA A 165 3.29 13.92 -21.49
CA ALA A 165 3.48 14.76 -22.68
C ALA A 165 3.85 13.96 -23.95
N ALA A 166 4.58 12.86 -23.82
CA ALA A 166 5.07 12.09 -24.96
C ALA A 166 4.12 10.99 -25.45
N ALA A 167 3.42 10.31 -24.54
CA ALA A 167 2.68 9.08 -24.82
C ALA A 167 1.14 9.23 -24.69
N GLY A 168 0.63 10.37 -24.21
CA GLY A 168 -0.81 10.64 -24.14
C GLY A 168 -1.58 9.55 -23.38
N GLU A 169 -2.56 8.92 -24.03
CA GLU A 169 -3.42 7.88 -23.42
C GLU A 169 -2.65 6.65 -22.92
N GLU A 170 -1.50 6.32 -23.50
CA GLU A 170 -0.67 5.17 -23.10
C GLU A 170 0.35 5.53 -21.99
N ALA A 171 0.43 6.81 -21.59
CA ALA A 171 1.36 7.27 -20.56
C ALA A 171 1.26 6.49 -19.24
N PRO A 172 0.07 6.09 -18.73
CA PRO A 172 -0.02 5.29 -17.51
C PRO A 172 0.66 3.91 -17.63
N VAL A 173 0.62 3.29 -18.80
CA VAL A 173 1.28 2.01 -19.08
C VAL A 173 2.79 2.19 -19.09
N PHE A 174 3.28 3.20 -19.80
CA PHE A 174 4.72 3.50 -19.85
C PHE A 174 5.26 3.96 -18.49
N ALA A 175 4.50 4.72 -17.71
CA ALA A 175 4.87 5.11 -16.35
C ALA A 175 4.96 3.90 -15.42
N ALA A 176 4.02 2.96 -15.53
CA ALA A 176 4.07 1.70 -14.79
C ALA A 176 5.31 0.86 -15.17
N MET A 177 5.68 0.84 -16.45
CA MET A 177 6.83 0.09 -16.95
C MET A 177 8.17 0.76 -16.63
N ALA A 178 8.32 2.06 -16.86
CA ALA A 178 9.58 2.78 -16.75
C ALA A 178 9.87 3.29 -15.33
N LEU A 179 8.83 3.78 -14.63
CA LEU A 179 8.95 4.44 -13.32
C LEU A 179 8.44 3.57 -12.17
N GLY A 180 7.77 2.45 -12.48
CA GLY A 180 7.13 1.59 -11.49
C GLY A 180 5.85 2.21 -10.89
N GLU A 181 5.35 3.31 -11.47
CA GLU A 181 4.17 4.05 -11.02
C GLU A 181 2.89 3.37 -11.50
N LYS A 182 2.17 2.71 -10.58
CA LYS A 182 0.92 1.98 -10.90
C LYS A 182 -0.34 2.74 -10.51
N SER A 183 -0.18 3.94 -9.96
CA SER A 183 -1.24 4.79 -9.37
C SER A 183 -2.36 5.08 -10.36
N ASN A 184 -1.98 5.41 -11.59
CA ASN A 184 -2.87 5.88 -12.65
C ASN A 184 -3.25 4.78 -13.65
N LEU A 185 -2.86 3.53 -13.39
CA LEU A 185 -3.17 2.43 -14.30
C LEU A 185 -4.60 1.95 -14.04
N GLU A 186 -5.47 2.21 -15.02
CA GLU A 186 -6.87 1.78 -15.00
C GLU A 186 -6.99 0.27 -14.82
N GLU A 187 -8.02 -0.14 -14.08
CA GLU A 187 -8.23 -1.52 -13.68
C GLU A 187 -8.54 -2.42 -14.90
N GLU A 188 -9.22 -1.87 -15.91
CA GLU A 188 -9.47 -2.56 -17.18
C GLU A 188 -8.17 -2.91 -17.91
N THR A 189 -7.21 -1.98 -17.96
CA THR A 189 -5.90 -2.20 -18.59
C THR A 189 -5.12 -3.29 -17.86
N LYS A 190 -5.17 -3.34 -16.53
CA LYS A 190 -4.58 -4.45 -15.75
C LYS A 190 -5.19 -5.79 -16.14
N ILE A 191 -6.51 -5.85 -16.27
CA ILE A 191 -7.23 -7.07 -16.65
C ILE A 191 -6.85 -7.50 -18.07
N ARG A 192 -6.74 -6.59 -19.04
CA ARG A 192 -6.26 -6.90 -20.41
C ARG A 192 -4.86 -7.52 -20.38
N TYR A 193 -3.93 -6.93 -19.63
CA TYR A 193 -2.57 -7.48 -19.49
C TYR A 193 -2.55 -8.83 -18.77
N GLN A 194 -3.45 -9.05 -17.81
CA GLN A 194 -3.62 -10.31 -17.11
C GLN A 194 -4.18 -11.41 -18.03
N MET A 195 -5.23 -11.11 -18.80
CA MET A 195 -5.81 -12.04 -19.78
C MET A 195 -4.81 -12.39 -20.89
N ALA A 196 -3.98 -11.44 -21.30
CA ALA A 196 -2.90 -11.66 -22.25
C ALA A 196 -1.67 -12.40 -21.66
N GLY A 197 -1.65 -12.68 -20.35
CA GLY A 197 -0.56 -13.38 -19.67
C GLY A 197 0.73 -12.55 -19.47
N ILE A 198 0.70 -11.25 -19.77
CA ILE A 198 1.86 -10.34 -19.74
C ILE A 198 1.85 -9.36 -18.57
N ILE A 199 0.94 -9.53 -17.60
CA ILE A 199 0.87 -8.71 -16.37
C ILE A 199 2.19 -8.66 -15.60
N HIS A 200 3.03 -9.69 -15.73
CA HIS A 200 4.34 -9.74 -15.12
C HIS A 200 5.27 -8.62 -15.62
N ILE A 201 5.10 -8.11 -16.86
CA ILE A 201 5.87 -6.98 -17.39
C ILE A 201 5.61 -5.71 -16.57
N LEU A 202 4.35 -5.49 -16.18
CA LEU A 202 3.97 -4.39 -15.28
C LEU A 202 4.45 -4.63 -13.83
N ALA A 203 4.78 -5.87 -13.46
CA ALA A 203 5.26 -6.23 -12.13
C ALA A 203 6.78 -6.12 -11.96
N ILE A 204 7.55 -6.27 -13.05
CA ILE A 204 9.01 -6.45 -13.01
C ILE A 204 9.77 -5.20 -12.52
N ASN A 205 9.19 -3.99 -12.61
CA ASN A 205 9.92 -2.75 -12.31
C ASN A 205 9.50 -2.00 -11.04
N SER A 206 8.37 -2.34 -10.40
CA SER A 206 7.93 -1.66 -9.16
C SER A 206 8.80 -1.97 -7.92
N THR A 207 9.53 -3.09 -7.91
CA THR A 207 10.46 -3.44 -6.82
C THR A 207 11.92 -3.10 -7.17
N LYS A 208 12.34 -3.24 -8.43
CA LYS A 208 13.76 -3.06 -8.80
C LYS A 208 14.26 -1.62 -8.70
N ILE A 209 13.42 -0.61 -8.93
CA ILE A 209 13.82 0.79 -8.72
C ILE A 209 13.97 1.08 -7.22
N ASN A 210 13.17 0.44 -6.35
CA ASN A 210 13.38 0.53 -4.90
C ASN A 210 14.67 -0.18 -4.47
N TYR A 211 15.01 -1.35 -5.04
CA TYR A 211 16.22 -2.10 -4.68
C TYR A 211 17.53 -1.51 -5.25
N VAL A 212 17.51 -0.90 -6.44
CA VAL A 212 18.71 -0.27 -7.02
C VAL A 212 19.12 0.99 -6.24
N PHE A 213 18.20 1.63 -5.51
CA PHE A 213 18.50 2.75 -4.61
C PHE A 213 18.49 2.37 -3.11
N CYS A 214 18.21 1.11 -2.76
CA CYS A 214 18.38 0.58 -1.40
C CYS A 214 19.81 0.03 -1.22
N VAL A 215 20.81 0.87 -1.43
CA VAL A 215 22.13 0.68 -0.83
C VAL A 215 22.41 1.98 -0.07
N ASP A 216 22.77 1.81 1.20
CA ASP A 216 23.09 2.85 2.18
C ASP A 216 21.93 3.61 2.85
N THR A 217 21.23 2.90 3.73
CA THR A 217 21.06 3.43 5.10
C THR A 217 20.97 2.30 6.12
N ALA A 218 22.01 1.48 6.19
CA ALA A 218 22.25 0.55 7.28
C ALA A 218 23.42 1.07 8.14
N CYS A 219 23.14 2.02 9.04
CA CYS A 219 23.87 2.25 10.29
C CYS A 219 23.01 3.23 11.12
N LYS A 220 22.27 2.80 12.15
CA LYS A 220 22.72 2.76 13.57
C LYS A 220 23.69 3.92 13.85
N SER A 221 23.42 4.83 14.78
CA SER A 221 23.15 4.57 16.20
C SER A 221 22.94 5.87 16.98
N LEU A 222 22.15 5.77 18.06
CA LEU A 222 22.03 6.65 19.24
C LEU A 222 21.30 8.00 19.06
#